data_AF-A0A2M8LDJ1-F1
#
_entry.id   AF-A0A2M8LDJ1-F1
#
_cell.length_a   1.000
_cell.length_b   1.000
_cell.length_c   1.000
_cell.angle_alpha   90.00
_cell.angle_beta   90.00
_cell.angle_gamma   90.00
#
_symmetry.space_group_name_H-M   'P 1'
#
loop_
_entity.id
_entity.type
_entity.pdbx_description
1 polymer ?
#
loop_
_entity_poly.entity_id
_entity_poly.type
_entity_poly.pdbx_seq_one_letter_code
_entity_poly.pdbx_strand_id
1 'polypeptide(L)'
;MLENKTMSATLSRPAIPQQAKRVFQGVIFEVWQWEQEMFDGSKETFEKIWRAPGVEMLAVVGDKLILEEQSQPDHHRFTSLPSGRVDEGENILAAAKRELREETGYESADWFTFATYNASGKMVHGTHFFVSLNCTLAGSQQLDSGEHITVRLVGFDELVALADEEKFWICPEFRERLIRASLNSAVKKELYREIFHPTHRAK
;
A
#
# COMPACT_ATOMS: atom_id res chain seq x y z
N MET A 1 -26.74 5.63 32.90
CA MET A 1 -26.83 4.65 31.80
C MET A 1 -26.17 5.30 30.59
N LEU A 2 -24.96 4.85 30.28
CA LEU A 2 -24.13 5.33 29.18
C LEU A 2 -24.37 4.38 28.00
N GLU A 3 -24.95 4.87 26.90
CA GLU A 3 -24.85 4.18 25.61
C GLU A 3 -23.61 4.71 24.89
N ASN A 4 -22.48 4.02 25.09
CA ASN A 4 -21.34 4.09 24.19
C ASN A 4 -21.72 3.39 22.89
N LYS A 5 -22.23 4.15 21.92
CA LYS A 5 -22.26 3.72 20.52
C LYS A 5 -20.86 3.92 19.94
N THR A 6 -20.04 2.89 20.04
CA THR A 6 -18.81 2.78 19.26
C THR A 6 -19.22 2.83 17.79
N MET A 7 -19.04 3.98 17.14
CA MET A 7 -19.14 4.04 15.69
C MET A 7 -17.94 3.26 15.15
N SER A 8 -18.20 2.04 14.65
CA SER A 8 -17.25 1.36 13.77
C SER A 8 -16.90 2.33 12.65
N ALA A 9 -15.63 2.71 12.55
CA ALA A 9 -15.14 3.58 11.49
C ALA A 9 -15.21 2.79 10.18
N THR A 10 -16.39 2.82 9.54
CA THR A 10 -16.56 2.21 8.23
C THR A 10 -15.63 2.89 7.26
N LEU A 11 -14.78 2.11 6.57
CA LEU A 11 -13.89 2.63 5.54
C LEU A 11 -14.72 3.38 4.48
N SER A 12 -14.34 4.64 4.25
CA SER A 12 -14.98 5.49 3.24
C SER A 12 -14.78 4.91 1.84
N ARG A 13 -15.82 4.99 0.99
CA ARG A 13 -15.81 4.56 -0.42
C ARG A 13 -15.92 5.78 -1.35
N PRO A 14 -14.93 6.68 -1.38
CA PRO A 14 -15.08 8.03 -1.94
C PRO A 14 -15.40 8.07 -3.45
N ALA A 15 -15.19 6.97 -4.17
CA ALA A 15 -15.43 6.88 -5.62
C ALA A 15 -16.63 6.01 -6.02
N ILE A 16 -17.46 5.58 -5.06
CA ILE A 16 -18.73 4.87 -5.31
C ILE A 16 -19.89 5.82 -4.99
N PRO A 17 -20.80 6.10 -5.94
CA PRO A 17 -21.92 7.00 -5.70
C PRO A 17 -22.86 6.50 -4.59
N GLN A 18 -23.49 7.42 -3.86
CA GLN A 18 -24.37 7.08 -2.74
C GLN A 18 -25.59 6.24 -3.17
N GLN A 19 -26.07 6.42 -4.41
CA GLN A 19 -27.17 5.65 -4.97
C GLN A 19 -26.80 4.23 -5.42
N ALA A 20 -25.52 3.88 -5.40
CA ALA A 20 -25.07 2.56 -5.83
C ALA A 20 -25.54 1.47 -4.88
N LYS A 21 -25.87 0.30 -5.45
CA LYS A 21 -26.28 -0.89 -4.73
C LYS A 21 -25.13 -1.90 -4.75
N ARG A 22 -24.80 -2.47 -3.59
CA ARG A 22 -23.86 -3.60 -3.52
C ARG A 22 -24.56 -4.85 -4.05
N VAL A 23 -24.11 -5.34 -5.20
CA VAL A 23 -24.67 -6.52 -5.87
C VAL A 23 -23.90 -7.80 -5.59
N PHE A 24 -22.66 -7.68 -5.08
CA PHE A 24 -21.86 -8.82 -4.62
C PHE A 24 -20.95 -8.42 -3.45
N GLN A 25 -20.75 -9.36 -2.52
CA GLN A 25 -19.81 -9.27 -1.41
C GLN A 25 -19.03 -10.58 -1.32
N GLY A 26 -17.72 -10.52 -1.55
CA GLY A 26 -16.78 -11.60 -1.26
C GLY A 26 -15.99 -11.34 0.01
N VAL A 27 -14.90 -12.09 0.17
CA VAL A 27 -13.95 -11.91 1.29
C VAL A 27 -13.14 -10.62 1.14
N ILE A 28 -12.63 -10.34 -0.07
CA ILE A 28 -11.79 -9.16 -0.35
C ILE A 28 -12.57 -8.07 -1.09
N PHE A 29 -13.45 -8.48 -2.01
CA PHE A 29 -14.05 -7.58 -2.99
C PHE A 29 -15.55 -7.39 -2.79
N GLU A 30 -15.99 -6.15 -2.98
CA GLU A 30 -17.38 -5.76 -3.16
C GLU A 30 -17.62 -5.32 -4.60
N VAL A 31 -18.77 -5.65 -5.19
CA VAL A 31 -19.20 -5.10 -6.49
C VAL A 31 -20.41 -4.20 -6.28
N TRP A 32 -20.31 -2.98 -6.79
CA TRP A 32 -21.31 -1.93 -6.66
C TRP A 32 -21.81 -1.51 -8.04
N GLN A 33 -23.13 -1.41 -8.19
CA GLN A 33 -23.79 -1.03 -9.44
C GLN A 33 -24.74 0.15 -9.25
N TRP A 34 -24.83 1.02 -10.25
CA TRP A 34 -25.81 2.11 -10.29
C TRP A 34 -26.25 2.39 -11.73
N GLU A 35 -27.45 2.96 -11.87
CA GLU A 35 -27.91 3.50 -13.14
C GLU A 35 -27.22 4.84 -13.41
N GLN A 36 -26.61 4.98 -14.58
CA GLN A 36 -25.90 6.18 -15.02
C GLN A 36 -26.56 6.77 -16.26
N GLU A 37 -26.86 8.06 -16.22
CA GLU A 37 -27.29 8.81 -17.40
C GLU A 37 -26.06 9.12 -18.28
N MET A 38 -26.19 8.83 -19.57
CA MET A 38 -25.19 9.02 -20.61
C MET A 38 -25.35 10.39 -21.27
N PHE A 39 -24.33 10.83 -22.03
CA PHE A 39 -24.37 12.15 -22.69
C PHE A 39 -25.49 12.32 -23.71
N ASP A 40 -26.05 11.22 -24.23
CA ASP A 40 -27.20 11.21 -25.15
C ASP A 40 -28.55 11.07 -24.43
N GLY A 41 -28.57 11.07 -23.10
CA GLY A 41 -29.76 10.90 -22.27
C GLY A 41 -30.22 9.44 -22.09
N SER A 42 -29.54 8.46 -22.70
CA SER A 42 -29.76 7.04 -22.41
C SER A 42 -29.27 6.70 -21.00
N LYS A 43 -29.70 5.54 -20.50
CA LYS A 43 -29.34 5.07 -19.16
C LYS A 43 -28.69 3.70 -19.26
N GLU A 44 -27.55 3.56 -18.59
CA GLU A 44 -26.76 2.34 -18.59
C GLU A 44 -26.41 1.90 -17.17
N THR A 45 -26.13 0.61 -16.99
CA THR A 45 -25.63 0.10 -15.71
C THR A 45 -24.12 0.36 -15.63
N PHE A 46 -23.71 1.17 -14.66
CA PHE A 46 -22.31 1.35 -14.31
C PHE A 46 -21.98 0.51 -13.10
N GLU A 47 -20.74 0.03 -13.06
CA GLU A 47 -20.24 -0.77 -11.95
C GLU A 47 -18.82 -0.36 -11.55
N LYS A 48 -18.50 -0.61 -10.27
CA LYS A 48 -17.16 -0.53 -9.68
C LYS A 48 -16.96 -1.65 -8.67
N ILE A 49 -15.72 -2.12 -8.57
CA ILE A 49 -15.27 -3.08 -7.57
C ILE A 49 -14.52 -2.31 -6.47
N TRP A 50 -14.76 -2.64 -5.21
CA TRP A 50 -14.07 -2.06 -4.06
C TRP A 50 -13.37 -3.14 -3.23
N ARG A 51 -12.25 -2.78 -2.61
CA ARG A 51 -11.61 -3.56 -1.53
C ARG A 51 -11.05 -2.61 -0.48
N ALA A 52 -10.72 -3.14 0.70
CA ALA A 52 -10.01 -2.40 1.73
C ALA A 52 -8.67 -1.82 1.20
N PRO A 53 -8.24 -0.65 1.70
CA PRO A 53 -6.99 -0.04 1.29
C PRO A 53 -5.79 -0.91 1.69
N GLY A 54 -4.67 -0.73 1.00
CA GLY A 54 -3.40 -1.34 1.34
C GLY A 54 -2.42 -0.33 1.92
N VAL A 55 -1.34 -0.84 2.51
CA VAL A 55 -0.18 -0.09 2.98
C VAL A 55 1.09 -0.65 2.34
N GLU A 56 2.06 0.21 2.04
CA GLU A 56 3.41 -0.17 1.58
C GLU A 56 4.44 0.68 2.32
N MET A 57 5.56 0.06 2.72
CA MET A 57 6.55 0.71 3.58
C MET A 57 7.91 0.84 2.89
N LEU A 58 8.41 2.07 2.85
CA LEU A 58 9.81 2.39 2.56
C LEU A 58 10.56 2.42 3.89
N ALA A 59 10.91 1.23 4.39
CA ALA A 59 11.53 1.06 5.70
C ALA A 59 13.06 1.16 5.63
N VAL A 60 13.63 2.10 6.39
CA VAL A 60 15.04 2.49 6.31
C VAL A 60 15.83 2.00 7.53
N VAL A 61 16.86 1.19 7.27
CA VAL A 61 17.83 0.69 8.25
C VAL A 61 19.20 1.28 7.93
N GLY A 62 19.63 2.28 8.69
CA GLY A 62 20.84 3.04 8.37
C GLY A 62 20.67 3.82 7.06
N ASP A 63 21.44 3.46 6.04
CA ASP A 63 21.39 4.02 4.67
C ASP A 63 20.73 3.08 3.65
N LYS A 64 20.12 1.98 4.11
CA LYS A 64 19.50 0.95 3.28
C LYS A 64 18.01 0.86 3.47
N LEU A 65 17.33 0.29 2.47
CA LEU A 65 15.91 -0.03 2.49
C LEU A 65 15.71 -1.54 2.67
N ILE A 66 14.65 -1.90 3.40
CA ILE A 66 14.15 -3.27 3.48
C ILE A 66 13.37 -3.58 2.21
N LEU A 67 13.75 -4.67 1.54
CA LEU A 67 12.95 -5.36 0.53
C LEU A 67 12.67 -6.78 0.97
N GLU A 68 11.68 -7.37 0.33
CA GLU A 68 11.24 -8.73 0.56
C GLU A 68 11.41 -9.55 -0.70
N GLU A 69 11.90 -10.76 -0.53
CA GLU A 69 11.84 -11.81 -1.54
C GLU A 69 10.74 -12.77 -1.10
N GLN A 70 9.60 -12.70 -1.78
CA GLN A 70 8.36 -13.33 -1.36
C GLN A 70 7.89 -14.38 -2.36
N SER A 71 7.22 -15.41 -1.88
CA SER A 71 6.39 -16.31 -2.69
C SER A 71 5.12 -16.66 -1.95
N GLN A 72 4.02 -16.80 -2.70
CA GLN A 72 2.71 -17.19 -2.18
C GLN A 72 2.17 -18.39 -3.00
N PRO A 73 1.20 -19.18 -2.49
CA PRO A 73 0.67 -20.34 -3.20
C PRO A 73 0.20 -20.07 -4.63
N ASP A 74 -0.31 -18.87 -4.92
CA ASP A 74 -0.79 -18.43 -6.22
C ASP A 74 0.16 -17.47 -6.94
N HIS A 75 1.33 -17.17 -6.37
CA HIS A 75 2.29 -16.22 -6.95
C HIS A 75 3.73 -16.75 -6.90
N HIS A 76 4.36 -16.83 -8.08
CA HIS A 76 5.78 -17.18 -8.20
C HIS A 76 6.68 -16.18 -7.46
N ARG A 77 7.90 -16.59 -7.10
CA ARG A 77 8.83 -15.74 -6.34
C ARG A 77 9.02 -14.33 -6.96
N PHE A 78 8.82 -13.30 -6.16
CA PHE A 78 8.88 -11.89 -6.54
C PHE A 78 9.61 -11.05 -5.48
N THR A 79 10.02 -9.84 -5.85
CA THR A 79 10.62 -8.85 -4.95
C THR A 79 9.59 -7.75 -4.67
N SER A 80 9.38 -7.39 -3.41
CA SER A 80 8.41 -6.38 -2.98
C SER A 80 8.95 -5.46 -1.88
N LEU A 81 8.18 -4.44 -1.55
CA LEU A 81 8.27 -3.72 -0.28
C LEU A 81 7.39 -4.42 0.75
N PRO A 82 7.71 -4.31 2.06
CA PRO A 82 6.78 -4.70 3.12
C PRO A 82 5.43 -4.02 2.93
N SER A 83 4.37 -4.81 2.97
CA SER A 83 3.05 -4.38 2.52
C SER A 83 1.91 -5.22 3.07
N GLY A 84 0.71 -4.68 3.09
CA GLY A 84 -0.45 -5.48 3.47
C GLY A 84 -1.77 -4.74 3.33
N ARG A 85 -2.86 -5.38 3.78
CA ARG A 85 -4.20 -4.78 3.76
C ARG A 85 -4.51 -4.18 5.13
N VAL A 86 -5.24 -3.07 5.11
CA VAL A 86 -5.77 -2.49 6.34
C VAL A 86 -7.00 -3.30 6.77
N ASP A 87 -6.99 -3.79 7.99
CA ASP A 87 -8.12 -4.54 8.53
C ASP A 87 -9.30 -3.63 8.89
N GLU A 88 -10.49 -4.24 9.00
CA GLU A 88 -11.69 -3.47 9.33
C GLU A 88 -11.58 -2.82 10.71
N GLY A 89 -11.74 -1.49 10.75
CA GLY A 89 -11.61 -0.70 11.97
C GLY A 89 -10.16 -0.41 12.38
N GLU A 90 -9.16 -0.92 11.64
CA GLU A 90 -7.75 -0.67 11.89
C GLU A 90 -7.35 0.74 11.40
N ASN A 91 -6.53 1.43 12.19
CA ASN A 91 -5.91 2.67 11.74
C ASN A 91 -4.85 2.35 10.66
N ILE A 92 -4.81 3.13 9.58
CA ILE A 92 -3.91 2.87 8.43
C ILE A 92 -2.43 2.82 8.83
N LEU A 93 -1.98 3.72 9.72
CA LEU A 93 -0.60 3.70 10.21
C LEU A 93 -0.36 2.50 11.16
N ALA A 94 -1.38 2.07 11.91
CA ALA A 94 -1.28 0.87 12.73
C ALA A 94 -1.11 -0.39 11.85
N ALA A 95 -1.86 -0.49 10.74
CA ALA A 95 -1.67 -1.56 9.75
C ALA A 95 -0.22 -1.57 9.22
N ALA A 96 0.29 -0.42 8.77
CA ALA A 96 1.67 -0.33 8.26
C ALA A 96 2.73 -0.76 9.30
N LYS A 97 2.51 -0.45 10.58
CA LYS A 97 3.39 -0.89 11.67
C LYS A 97 3.29 -2.39 11.93
N ARG A 98 2.08 -2.93 11.89
CA ARG A 98 1.80 -4.36 12.08
C ARG A 98 2.45 -5.17 10.97
N GLU A 99 2.18 -4.85 9.71
CA GLU A 99 2.74 -5.56 8.54
C GLU A 99 4.27 -5.51 8.54
N LEU A 100 4.87 -4.34 8.75
CA LEU A 100 6.34 -4.24 8.83
C LEU A 100 6.91 -5.17 9.90
N ARG A 101 6.24 -5.27 11.05
CA ARG A 101 6.67 -6.11 12.17
C ARG A 101 6.49 -7.59 11.87
N GLU A 102 5.34 -7.98 11.32
CA GLU A 102 4.99 -9.36 11.01
C GLU A 102 5.88 -9.90 9.89
N GLU A 103 5.99 -9.17 8.77
CA GLU A 103 6.70 -9.62 7.58
C GLU A 103 8.22 -9.57 7.74
N THR A 104 8.76 -8.65 8.57
CA THR A 104 10.21 -8.39 8.59
C THR A 104 10.87 -8.52 9.95
N GLY A 105 10.11 -8.46 11.05
CA GLY A 105 10.63 -8.37 12.42
C GLY A 105 11.19 -6.99 12.80
N TYR A 106 11.21 -6.02 11.88
CA TYR A 106 11.65 -4.65 12.15
C TYR A 106 10.53 -3.79 12.71
N GLU A 107 10.92 -2.76 13.45
CA GLU A 107 10.02 -1.72 13.94
C GLU A 107 10.70 -0.35 13.89
N SER A 108 9.92 0.71 14.00
CA SER A 108 10.41 2.08 14.02
C SER A 108 9.51 2.98 14.88
N ALA A 109 10.10 3.97 15.53
CA ALA A 109 9.38 5.08 16.16
C ALA A 109 9.14 6.26 15.18
N ASP A 110 9.81 6.26 14.04
CA ASP A 110 9.92 7.39 13.13
C ASP A 110 9.15 7.18 11.82
N TRP A 111 7.84 7.43 11.86
CA TRP A 111 6.94 7.24 10.71
C TRP A 111 6.53 8.56 10.05
N PHE A 112 6.51 8.54 8.71
CA PHE A 112 6.20 9.68 7.86
C PHE A 112 5.26 9.24 6.74
N THR A 113 4.25 10.06 6.45
CA THR A 113 3.40 9.83 5.28
C THR A 113 4.20 10.16 4.02
N PHE A 114 4.23 9.25 3.06
CA PHE A 114 4.96 9.46 1.80
C PHE A 114 4.01 9.79 0.66
N ALA A 115 3.06 8.92 0.37
CA ALA A 115 2.11 9.11 -0.71
C ALA A 115 0.84 8.29 -0.48
N THR A 116 -0.20 8.57 -1.26
CA THR A 116 -1.34 7.66 -1.41
C THR A 116 -1.67 7.59 -2.89
N TYR A 117 -1.60 6.39 -3.44
CA TYR A 117 -1.99 6.13 -4.82
C TYR A 117 -3.35 5.46 -4.82
N ASN A 118 -4.28 6.00 -5.60
CA ASN A 118 -5.62 5.45 -5.71
C ASN A 118 -5.73 4.67 -7.00
N ALA A 119 -6.31 3.48 -6.91
CA ALA A 119 -6.68 2.71 -8.09
C ALA A 119 -7.60 3.55 -8.99
N SER A 120 -7.38 3.41 -10.30
CA SER A 120 -8.12 4.15 -11.31
C SER A 120 -9.17 3.27 -12.00
N GLY A 121 -10.10 3.92 -12.72
CA GLY A 121 -11.11 3.24 -13.51
C GLY A 121 -12.19 2.55 -12.68
N LYS A 122 -12.30 1.22 -12.84
CA LYS A 122 -13.38 0.39 -12.30
C LYS A 122 -13.07 -0.23 -10.94
N MET A 123 -11.85 -0.09 -10.45
CA MET A 123 -11.44 -0.57 -9.12
C MET A 123 -11.25 0.62 -8.17
N VAL A 124 -11.71 0.46 -6.93
CA VAL A 124 -11.64 1.48 -5.88
C VAL A 124 -10.91 0.90 -4.68
N HIS A 125 -9.66 1.31 -4.52
CA HIS A 125 -8.87 1.15 -3.30
C HIS A 125 -7.74 2.17 -3.31
N GLY A 126 -7.20 2.50 -2.13
CA GLY A 126 -5.99 3.30 -2.00
C GLY A 126 -4.85 2.43 -1.48
N THR A 127 -3.62 2.71 -1.95
CA THR A 127 -2.39 2.18 -1.38
C THR A 127 -1.66 3.33 -0.68
N HIS A 128 -1.53 3.24 0.64
CA HIS A 128 -0.91 4.27 1.47
C HIS A 128 0.56 3.93 1.71
N PHE A 129 1.44 4.80 1.23
CA PHE A 129 2.87 4.65 1.42
C PHE A 129 3.34 5.38 2.67
N PHE A 130 4.16 4.70 3.46
CA PHE A 130 4.86 5.30 4.58
C PHE A 130 6.37 5.15 4.43
N VAL A 131 7.10 6.13 4.94
CA VAL A 131 8.52 5.99 5.22
C VAL A 131 8.67 5.75 6.72
N SER A 132 9.41 4.72 7.09
CA SER A 132 9.85 4.49 8.46
C SER A 132 11.36 4.63 8.53
N LEU A 133 11.85 5.58 9.33
CA LEU A 133 13.28 5.81 9.52
C LEU A 133 13.80 5.05 10.72
N ASN A 134 15.12 4.86 10.79
CA ASN A 134 15.81 4.29 11.96
C ASN A 134 15.21 2.94 12.39
N CYS A 135 14.82 2.10 11.42
CA CYS A 135 14.26 0.80 11.69
C CYS A 135 15.28 -0.09 12.42
N THR A 136 14.82 -0.76 13.46
CA THR A 136 15.61 -1.70 14.25
C THR A 136 14.95 -3.06 14.26
N LEU A 137 15.75 -4.12 14.19
CA LEU A 137 15.26 -5.48 14.37
C LEU A 137 14.87 -5.66 15.83
N ALA A 138 13.62 -6.03 16.09
CA ALA A 138 13.12 -6.17 17.46
C ALA A 138 12.46 -7.52 17.75
N GLY A 139 12.53 -8.46 16.81
CA GLY A 139 11.92 -9.78 16.92
C GLY A 139 12.06 -10.59 15.65
N SER A 140 11.52 -11.80 15.67
CA SER A 140 11.40 -12.67 14.49
C SER A 140 10.17 -12.30 13.66
N GLN A 141 10.20 -12.66 12.37
CA GLN A 141 9.03 -12.62 11.50
C GLN A 141 7.88 -13.47 12.09
N GLN A 142 6.65 -13.05 11.83
CA GLN A 142 5.39 -13.71 12.16
C GLN A 142 4.54 -13.78 10.88
N LEU A 143 4.99 -14.63 9.94
CA LEU A 143 4.40 -14.71 8.61
C LEU A 143 3.06 -15.45 8.63
N ASP A 144 2.15 -15.05 7.74
CA ASP A 144 0.93 -15.81 7.50
C ASP A 144 1.24 -17.16 6.85
N SER A 145 0.32 -18.12 7.01
CA SER A 145 0.49 -19.48 6.48
C SER A 145 0.68 -19.56 4.95
N GLY A 146 0.29 -18.51 4.23
CA GLY A 146 0.47 -18.38 2.78
C GLY A 146 1.75 -17.65 2.37
N GLU A 147 2.59 -17.25 3.30
CA GLU A 147 3.71 -16.35 3.04
C GLU A 147 5.05 -17.00 3.32
N HIS A 148 5.91 -17.03 2.31
CA HIS A 148 7.32 -17.33 2.47
C HIS A 148 8.13 -16.10 2.09
N ILE A 149 8.64 -15.37 3.09
CA ILE A 149 9.31 -14.08 2.93
C ILE A 149 10.75 -14.17 3.46
N THR A 150 11.71 -13.67 2.67
CA THR A 150 13.08 -13.39 3.13
C THR A 150 13.38 -11.91 3.01
N VAL A 151 13.90 -11.30 4.07
CA VAL A 151 14.26 -9.89 4.10
C VAL A 151 15.65 -9.65 3.49
N ARG A 152 15.77 -8.60 2.68
CA ARG A 152 17.03 -8.11 2.10
C ARG A 152 17.17 -6.60 2.31
N LEU A 153 18.39 -6.16 2.66
CA LEU A 153 18.72 -4.73 2.74
C LEU A 153 19.42 -4.26 1.46
N VAL A 154 18.86 -3.27 0.79
CA VAL A 154 19.38 -2.72 -0.48
C VAL A 154 19.69 -1.22 -0.36
N GLY A 155 20.64 -0.74 -1.15
CA GLY A 155 20.88 0.70 -1.28
C GLY A 155 19.81 1.37 -2.14
N PHE A 156 19.70 2.70 -2.06
CA PHE A 156 18.76 3.46 -2.89
C PHE A 156 18.96 3.27 -4.40
N ASP A 157 20.21 3.25 -4.85
CA ASP A 157 20.52 3.04 -6.27
C ASP A 157 20.08 1.67 -6.77
N GLU A 158 20.17 0.65 -5.91
CA GLU A 158 19.68 -0.69 -6.22
C GLU A 158 18.15 -0.73 -6.28
N LEU A 159 17.44 -0.08 -5.33
CA LEU A 159 15.98 0.07 -5.40
C LEU A 159 15.54 0.71 -6.73
N VAL A 160 16.23 1.78 -7.16
CA VAL A 160 15.93 2.45 -8.43
C VAL A 160 16.18 1.53 -9.63
N ALA A 161 17.24 0.71 -9.59
CA ALA A 161 17.55 -0.23 -10.66
C ALA A 161 16.51 -1.35 -10.79
N LEU A 162 15.93 -1.82 -9.68
CA LEU A 162 14.88 -2.85 -9.68
C LEU A 162 13.60 -2.42 -10.42
N ALA A 163 13.41 -1.14 -10.69
CA ALA A 163 12.23 -0.63 -11.38
C ALA A 163 12.04 -1.19 -12.81
N ASP A 164 13.10 -1.71 -13.43
CA ASP A 164 13.04 -2.38 -14.74
C ASP A 164 12.85 -3.90 -14.63
N GLU A 165 13.07 -4.47 -13.44
CA GLU A 165 12.96 -5.92 -13.23
C GLU A 165 11.50 -6.38 -13.27
N GLU A 166 11.23 -7.44 -14.05
CA GLU A 166 9.88 -8.00 -14.23
C GLU A 166 9.29 -8.52 -12.90
N LYS A 167 10.15 -9.06 -12.04
CA LYS A 167 9.75 -9.65 -10.75
C LYS A 167 9.64 -8.63 -9.62
N PHE A 168 9.86 -7.34 -9.89
CA PHE A 168 9.71 -6.31 -8.88
C PHE A 168 8.25 -5.85 -8.82
N TRP A 169 7.52 -6.40 -7.85
CA TRP A 169 6.09 -6.25 -7.68
C TRP A 169 5.77 -5.28 -6.54
N ILE A 170 5.49 -4.04 -6.91
CA ILE A 170 5.11 -2.93 -6.03
C ILE A 170 3.99 -2.11 -6.71
N CYS A 171 3.40 -1.16 -5.99
CA CYS A 171 2.44 -0.21 -6.57
C CYS A 171 2.96 0.37 -7.91
N PRO A 172 2.22 0.24 -9.03
CA PRO A 172 2.68 0.68 -10.34
C PRO A 172 3.05 2.16 -10.41
N GLU A 173 2.31 3.01 -9.70
CA GLU A 173 2.54 4.45 -9.60
C GLU A 173 3.89 4.76 -8.91
N PHE A 174 4.27 3.97 -7.90
CA PHE A 174 5.58 4.12 -7.28
C PHE A 174 6.70 3.55 -8.17
N ARG A 175 6.46 2.43 -8.86
CA ARG A 175 7.38 1.89 -9.87
C ARG A 175 7.66 2.91 -10.97
N GLU A 176 6.65 3.63 -11.44
CA GLU A 176 6.79 4.74 -12.40
C GLU A 176 7.72 5.84 -11.85
N ARG A 177 7.58 6.21 -10.57
CA ARG A 177 8.48 7.20 -9.95
C ARG A 177 9.94 6.72 -9.91
N LEU A 178 10.18 5.43 -9.67
CA LEU A 178 11.51 4.85 -9.72
C LEU A 178 12.08 4.85 -11.14
N ILE A 179 11.27 4.51 -12.16
CA ILE A 179 11.68 4.61 -13.57
C ILE A 179 12.03 6.06 -13.93
N ARG A 180 11.23 7.04 -13.50
CA ARG A 180 11.55 8.47 -13.73
C ARG A 180 12.84 8.88 -13.04
N ALA A 181 13.10 8.37 -11.84
CA ALA A 181 14.36 8.58 -11.13
C ALA A 181 15.56 7.92 -11.84
N SER A 182 15.39 6.74 -12.46
CA SER A 182 16.48 6.10 -13.21
C SER A 182 16.89 6.92 -14.45
N LEU A 183 15.95 7.66 -15.05
CA LEU A 183 16.15 8.46 -16.25
C LEU A 183 16.59 9.91 -15.97
N ASN A 184 16.36 10.45 -14.77
CA ASN A 184 16.60 11.85 -14.46
C ASN A 184 17.23 12.04 -13.07
N SER A 185 18.47 12.55 -13.04
CA SER A 185 19.25 12.72 -11.81
C SER A 185 18.65 13.73 -10.81
N ALA A 186 17.93 14.76 -11.29
CA ALA A 186 17.26 15.71 -10.41
C ALA A 186 16.07 15.05 -9.70
N VAL A 187 15.25 14.30 -10.45
CA VAL A 187 14.14 13.49 -9.91
C VAL A 187 14.67 12.43 -8.93
N LYS A 188 15.77 11.77 -9.27
CA LYS A 188 16.44 10.80 -8.40
C LYS A 188 16.85 11.40 -7.07
N LYS A 189 17.47 12.58 -7.09
CA LYS A 189 17.93 13.29 -5.89
C LYS A 189 16.77 13.79 -5.03
N GLU A 190 15.66 14.19 -5.65
CA GLU A 190 14.45 14.56 -4.95
C GLU A 190 13.82 13.35 -4.25
N LEU A 191 13.61 12.25 -4.98
CA LEU A 191 13.07 11.01 -4.42
C LEU A 191 13.92 10.48 -3.26
N TYR A 192 15.25 10.49 -3.39
CA TYR A 192 16.15 10.14 -2.29
C TYR A 192 15.85 10.99 -1.04
N ARG A 193 15.69 12.31 -1.20
CA ARG A 193 15.44 13.21 -0.08
C ARG A 193 14.09 12.95 0.57
N GLU A 194 13.05 12.68 -0.22
CA GLU A 194 11.73 12.35 0.34
C GLU A 194 11.76 11.07 1.18
N ILE A 195 12.58 10.09 0.79
CA ILE A 195 12.70 8.81 1.50
C ILE A 195 13.61 8.91 2.72
N PHE A 196 14.79 9.51 2.60
CA PHE A 196 15.80 9.50 3.68
C PHE A 196 15.73 10.75 4.58
N HIS A 197 15.04 11.80 4.14
CA HIS A 197 14.86 13.06 4.89
C HIS A 197 13.41 13.59 4.82
N PRO A 198 12.38 12.75 5.12
CA PRO A 198 10.98 13.16 5.10
C PRO A 198 10.67 14.23 6.15
N THR A 199 9.70 15.09 5.84
CA THR A 199 9.31 16.24 6.68
C THR A 199 7.92 16.12 7.33
N HIS A 200 7.06 15.25 6.81
CA HIS A 200 5.67 15.13 7.25
C HIS A 200 5.44 13.88 8.09
N ARG A 201 5.45 14.03 9.42
CA ARG A 201 5.18 12.94 10.36
C ARG A 201 3.80 12.33 10.10
N ALA A 202 3.73 11.00 10.10
CA ALA A 202 2.48 10.27 10.03
C ALA A 202 1.67 10.49 11.33
N LYS A 203 0.34 10.53 11.20
CA LYS A 203 -0.60 10.71 12.32
C LYS A 203 -1.49 9.48 12.46
#